data_AF-A0A3M1R5M7-F1
#
_entry.id   AF-A0A3M1R5M7-F1
#
_cell.length_a   1.000
_cell.length_b   1.000
_cell.length_c   1.000
_cell.angle_alpha   90.00
_cell.angle_beta   90.00
_cell.angle_gamma   90.00
#
_symmetry.space_group_name_H-M   'P 1'
#
loop_
_entity.id
_entity.type
_entity.pdbx_description
1 polymer ?
#
loop_
_entity_poly.entity_id
_entity_poly.type
_entity_poly.pdbx_seq_one_letter_code
_entity_poly.pdbx_strand_id
1 'polypeptide(L)'
;MSSKLRSFTEDLLERVGTALSELLAHQVSFKRGQISAFDEEAFSPFGDFVACLSGAVTGAHEGTLYVAFDLPRVIVLGALLEMVPPDGIAERLAEPAFDEERADAFEEVGNILVGKVDEAIRDNLGEEKIHTKKGDTLTGTPGEVYARITEGGDYYCLEATVEIEGQESGPVRFLFHPPLVEEGFKADPEVTAWRLATAVEQEAEAAEGEVAAATEGTEEAAEGGVARAAAGGAEAEESEGG
;
A
#
# COMPACT_ATOMS: atom_id res chain seq x y z
N MET A 1 23.84 -17.63 5.19
CA MET A 1 24.00 -16.46 4.30
C MET A 1 23.15 -15.36 4.90
N SER A 2 23.77 -14.29 5.40
CA SER A 2 23.01 -13.09 5.76
C SER A 2 22.64 -12.43 4.44
N SER A 3 21.35 -12.42 4.09
CA SER A 3 20.84 -11.66 2.97
C SER A 3 21.09 -10.18 3.29
N LYS A 4 21.55 -9.37 2.32
CA LYS A 4 21.83 -7.94 2.57
C LYS A 4 20.53 -7.21 2.92
N LEU A 5 19.41 -7.69 2.38
CA LEU A 5 18.07 -7.21 2.69
C LEU A 5 17.73 -7.41 4.17
N ARG A 6 18.10 -8.56 4.76
CA ARG A 6 17.91 -8.78 6.19
C ARG A 6 18.69 -7.76 7.02
N SER A 7 19.96 -7.53 6.70
CA SER A 7 20.78 -6.54 7.42
C SER A 7 20.20 -5.13 7.32
N PHE A 8 19.72 -4.74 6.13
CA PHE A 8 19.06 -3.44 5.93
C PHE A 8 17.77 -3.31 6.72
N THR A 9 16.90 -4.33 6.67
CA THR A 9 15.62 -4.27 7.39
C THR A 9 15.82 -4.29 8.91
N GLU A 10 16.83 -4.99 9.42
CA GLU A 10 17.21 -4.92 10.84
C GLU A 10 17.73 -3.52 11.22
N ASP A 11 18.65 -2.94 10.45
CA ASP A 11 19.17 -1.57 10.68
C ASP A 11 18.07 -0.51 10.59
N LEU A 12 17.17 -0.61 9.61
CA LEU A 12 16.02 0.27 9.47
C LEU A 12 15.15 0.26 10.72
N LEU A 13 14.74 -0.93 11.17
CA LEU A 13 13.86 -1.09 12.32
C LEU A 13 14.53 -0.60 13.62
N GLU A 14 15.83 -0.82 13.77
CA GLU A 14 16.61 -0.32 14.91
C GLU A 14 16.66 1.22 14.92
N ARG A 15 16.92 1.86 13.78
CA ARG A 15 16.97 3.32 13.65
C ARG A 15 15.63 3.97 13.91
N VAL A 16 14.57 3.42 13.33
CA VAL A 16 13.20 3.92 13.54
C VAL A 16 12.79 3.73 15.00
N GLY A 17 13.05 2.57 15.59
CA GLY A 17 12.78 2.30 17.01
C GLY A 17 13.52 3.28 17.94
N THR A 18 14.81 3.51 17.68
CA THR A 18 15.63 4.46 18.46
C THR A 18 15.07 5.87 18.38
N ALA A 19 14.78 6.37 17.18
CA ALA A 19 14.27 7.72 17.00
C ALA A 19 12.88 7.92 17.59
N LEU A 20 11.98 6.94 17.45
CA LEU A 20 10.68 7.00 18.11
C LEU A 20 10.83 6.92 19.63
N SER A 21 11.80 6.19 20.15
CA SER A 21 12.04 6.13 21.59
C SER A 21 12.47 7.47 22.15
N GLU A 22 13.39 8.14 21.46
CA GLU A 22 13.85 9.49 21.81
C GLU A 22 12.72 10.52 21.71
N LEU A 23 11.92 10.46 20.63
CA LEU A 23 10.82 11.38 20.38
C LEU A 23 9.71 11.25 21.43
N LEU A 24 9.31 10.02 21.73
CA LEU A 24 8.17 9.73 22.59
C LEU A 24 8.54 9.63 24.08
N ALA A 25 9.83 9.63 24.41
CA ALA A 25 10.35 9.37 25.76
C ALA A 25 9.86 8.04 26.37
N HIS A 26 9.60 7.06 25.52
CA HIS A 26 9.18 5.69 25.87
C HIS A 26 10.04 4.70 25.09
N GLN A 27 10.29 3.51 25.60
CA GLN A 27 11.03 2.50 24.85
C GLN A 27 10.17 1.97 23.70
N VAL A 28 10.57 2.26 22.47
CA VAL A 28 9.93 1.76 21.24
C VAL A 28 10.91 0.86 20.49
N SER A 29 10.44 -0.32 20.11
CA SER A 29 11.21 -1.25 19.27
C SER A 29 10.29 -1.96 18.28
N PHE A 30 10.90 -2.62 17.29
CA PHE A 30 10.15 -3.34 16.27
C PHE A 30 10.68 -4.77 16.16
N LYS A 31 9.75 -5.72 16.17
CA LYS A 31 10.03 -7.11 15.81
C LYS A 31 9.88 -7.26 14.30
N ARG A 32 10.96 -7.67 13.64
CA ARG A 32 10.96 -7.99 12.20
C ARG A 32 10.08 -9.22 11.94
N GLY A 33 9.14 -9.08 11.01
CA GLY A 33 8.35 -10.17 10.46
C GLY A 33 8.95 -10.71 9.15
N GLN A 34 8.05 -11.13 8.26
CA GLN A 34 8.40 -11.59 6.92
C GLN A 34 8.50 -10.44 5.92
N ILE A 35 9.13 -10.73 4.78
CA ILE A 35 9.12 -9.86 3.60
C ILE A 35 8.41 -10.61 2.50
N SER A 36 7.43 -9.98 1.86
CA SER A 36 6.61 -10.58 0.80
C SER A 36 6.27 -9.56 -0.28
N ALA A 37 5.56 -10.02 -1.33
CA ALA A 37 4.80 -9.13 -2.18
C ALA A 37 3.79 -8.36 -1.33
N PHE A 38 3.52 -7.11 -1.69
CA PHE A 38 2.41 -6.37 -1.13
C PHE A 38 1.11 -6.74 -1.86
N ASP A 39 0.15 -7.23 -1.10
CA ASP A 39 -1.22 -7.49 -1.51
C ASP A 39 -2.19 -6.84 -0.51
N GLU A 40 -3.50 -6.93 -0.77
CA GLU A 40 -4.51 -6.39 0.14
C GLU A 40 -4.52 -7.14 1.50
N GLU A 41 -4.18 -8.43 1.52
CA GLU A 41 -4.14 -9.25 2.73
C GLU A 41 -3.09 -8.77 3.74
N ALA A 42 -2.04 -8.07 3.28
CA ALA A 42 -1.05 -7.42 4.14
C ALA A 42 -1.68 -6.43 5.15
N PHE A 43 -2.87 -5.89 4.85
CA PHE A 43 -3.65 -5.02 5.74
C PHE A 43 -4.72 -5.74 6.56
N SER A 44 -4.94 -7.04 6.37
CA SER A 44 -5.89 -7.82 7.17
C SER A 44 -5.74 -7.64 8.70
N PRO A 45 -4.54 -7.41 9.27
CA PRO A 45 -4.40 -7.19 10.71
C PRO A 45 -4.82 -5.79 11.20
N PHE A 46 -5.16 -4.86 10.30
CA PHE A 46 -5.40 -3.45 10.64
C PHE A 46 -6.87 -3.15 10.92
N GLY A 47 -7.76 -4.11 10.70
CA GLY A 47 -9.20 -3.92 10.83
C GLY A 47 -9.75 -3.01 9.72
N ASP A 48 -10.63 -2.08 10.07
CA ASP A 48 -11.38 -1.29 9.09
C ASP A 48 -10.71 0.04 8.70
N PHE A 49 -9.54 0.35 9.26
CA PHE A 49 -8.86 1.62 9.02
C PHE A 49 -7.35 1.45 8.91
N VAL A 50 -6.78 2.09 7.89
CA VAL A 50 -5.35 2.18 7.65
C VAL A 50 -4.96 3.65 7.55
N ALA A 51 -3.88 4.04 8.24
CA ALA A 51 -3.16 5.28 7.97
C ALA A 51 -1.78 4.95 7.43
N CYS A 52 -1.43 5.55 6.30
CA CYS A 52 -0.26 5.20 5.53
C CYS A 52 0.56 6.46 5.22
N LEU A 53 1.65 6.62 5.94
CA LEU A 53 2.61 7.70 5.69
C LEU A 53 3.31 7.45 4.36
N SER A 54 3.37 8.44 3.47
CA SER A 54 4.14 8.33 2.22
C SER A 54 5.49 9.05 2.31
N GLY A 55 6.47 8.55 1.58
CA GLY A 55 7.77 9.17 1.38
C GLY A 55 8.14 9.16 -0.10
N ALA A 56 8.23 10.33 -0.72
CA ALA A 56 8.70 10.46 -2.10
C ALA A 56 10.21 10.24 -2.13
N VAL A 57 10.65 9.17 -2.77
CA VAL A 57 12.05 8.83 -3.01
C VAL A 57 12.47 9.44 -4.34
N THR A 58 13.57 10.19 -4.32
CA THR A 58 14.12 10.88 -5.48
C THR A 58 15.60 10.59 -5.63
N GLY A 59 16.13 10.74 -6.85
CA GLY A 59 17.56 10.64 -7.12
C GLY A 59 17.90 9.48 -8.04
N ALA A 60 18.71 8.55 -7.54
CA ALA A 60 19.18 7.42 -8.34
C ALA A 60 18.10 6.34 -8.53
N HIS A 61 17.23 6.16 -7.54
CA HIS A 61 16.00 5.36 -7.63
C HIS A 61 14.83 6.26 -7.27
N GLU A 62 13.85 6.34 -8.16
CA GLU A 62 12.64 7.13 -7.95
C GLU A 62 11.46 6.22 -7.59
N GLY A 63 10.57 6.72 -6.74
CA GLY A 63 9.38 6.01 -6.33
C GLY A 63 8.76 6.60 -5.08
N THR A 64 7.79 5.88 -4.53
CA THR A 64 7.22 6.20 -3.22
C THR A 64 7.55 5.07 -2.28
N LEU A 65 7.79 5.38 -1.01
CA LEU A 65 7.74 4.39 0.05
C LEU A 65 6.53 4.68 0.93
N TYR A 66 6.04 3.65 1.60
CA TYR A 66 4.94 3.82 2.52
C TYR A 66 5.19 3.15 3.86
N VAL A 67 4.63 3.70 4.92
CA VAL A 67 4.63 3.07 6.24
C VAL A 67 3.22 3.11 6.80
N ALA A 68 2.61 1.92 6.95
CA ALA A 68 1.21 1.76 7.29
C ALA A 68 1.04 1.35 8.76
N PHE A 69 0.04 1.95 9.39
CA PHE A 69 -0.40 1.71 10.76
C PHE A 69 -1.92 1.52 10.80
N ASP A 70 -2.41 0.84 11.82
CA ASP A 70 -3.84 0.83 12.13
C ASP A 70 -4.23 2.02 13.03
N LEU A 71 -5.53 2.19 13.24
CA LEU A 71 -6.04 3.30 14.05
C LEU A 71 -5.55 3.29 15.51
N PRO A 72 -5.58 2.17 16.26
CA PRO A 72 -4.99 2.09 17.60
C PRO A 72 -3.55 2.61 17.68
N ARG A 73 -2.66 2.22 16.75
CA ARG A 73 -1.26 2.67 16.79
C ARG A 73 -1.12 4.15 16.51
N VAL A 74 -1.88 4.66 15.54
CA VAL A 74 -1.93 6.09 15.24
C VAL A 74 -2.31 6.89 16.49
N ILE A 75 -3.36 6.46 17.19
CA ILE A 75 -3.84 7.10 18.43
C ILE A 75 -2.77 7.02 19.53
N VAL A 76 -2.17 5.85 19.75
CA VAL A 76 -1.17 5.66 20.80
C VAL A 76 0.08 6.50 20.54
N LEU A 77 0.62 6.45 19.32
CA LEU A 77 1.85 7.18 18.98
C LEU A 77 1.64 8.70 19.07
N GLY A 78 0.51 9.21 18.57
CA GLY A 78 0.16 10.62 18.70
C GLY A 78 -0.05 11.05 20.17
N ALA A 79 -0.77 10.24 20.95
CA ALA A 79 -1.02 10.55 22.35
C ALA A 79 0.26 10.51 23.22
N LEU A 80 1.20 9.60 22.92
CA LEU A 80 2.52 9.58 23.57
C LEU A 80 3.34 10.82 23.23
N LEU A 81 3.30 11.28 21.97
CA LEU A 81 3.97 12.52 21.55
C LEU A 81 3.43 13.74 22.32
N GLU A 82 2.12 13.77 22.53
CA GLU A 82 1.42 14.80 23.31
C GLU A 82 1.57 14.64 24.83
N MET A 83 2.31 13.65 25.30
CA MET A 83 2.49 13.32 26.73
C MET A 83 1.17 13.05 27.47
N VAL A 84 0.19 12.47 26.78
CA VAL A 84 -1.08 12.08 27.38
C VAL A 84 -0.85 10.93 28.37
N PRO A 85 -1.42 11.01 29.59
CA PRO A 85 -1.26 9.95 30.58
C PRO A 85 -1.97 8.65 30.16
N PRO A 86 -1.58 7.48 30.70
CA PRO A 86 -2.13 6.18 30.31
C PRO A 86 -3.65 6.08 30.34
N ASP A 87 -4.30 6.68 31.36
CA ASP A 87 -5.76 6.69 31.46
C ASP A 87 -6.42 7.44 30.30
N GLY A 88 -5.82 8.56 29.87
CA GLY A 88 -6.29 9.33 28.71
C GLY A 88 -6.07 8.60 27.38
N ILE A 89 -4.97 7.84 27.27
CA ILE A 89 -4.74 6.96 26.12
C ILE A 89 -5.81 5.86 26.06
N ALA A 90 -6.13 5.25 27.20
CA ALA A 90 -7.17 4.23 27.30
C ALA A 90 -8.56 4.77 26.93
N GLU A 91 -8.90 6.00 27.36
CA GLU A 91 -10.12 6.69 26.94
C GLU A 91 -10.16 6.93 25.43
N ARG A 92 -9.06 7.41 24.83
CA ARG A 92 -8.96 7.63 23.38
C ARG A 92 -9.07 6.31 22.59
N LEU A 93 -8.63 5.19 23.15
CA LEU A 93 -8.74 3.86 22.54
C LEU A 93 -10.11 3.21 22.71
N ALA A 94 -10.90 3.61 23.71
CA ALA A 94 -12.26 3.12 23.92
C ALA A 94 -13.23 3.64 22.85
N GLU A 95 -12.99 4.86 22.37
CA GLU A 95 -13.73 5.50 21.27
C GLU A 95 -12.75 6.00 20.20
N PRO A 96 -12.16 5.07 19.40
CA PRO A 96 -11.11 5.41 18.47
C PRO A 96 -11.68 6.20 17.29
N ALA A 97 -11.05 7.33 16.99
CA ALA A 97 -11.36 8.16 15.83
C ALA A 97 -10.07 8.80 15.30
N PHE A 98 -10.04 9.12 14.01
CA PHE A 98 -8.96 9.85 13.36
C PHE A 98 -9.46 11.26 13.02
N ASP A 99 -9.35 12.17 13.99
CA ASP A 99 -9.71 13.59 13.83
C ASP A 99 -8.47 14.46 13.57
N GLU A 100 -8.69 15.76 13.40
CA GLU A 100 -7.62 16.73 13.07
C GLU A 100 -6.52 16.77 14.14
N GLU A 101 -6.86 16.73 15.42
CA GLU A 101 -5.89 16.72 16.53
C GLU A 101 -4.99 15.48 16.45
N ARG A 102 -5.60 14.29 16.29
CA ARG A 102 -4.86 13.03 16.21
C ARG A 102 -4.06 12.91 14.91
N ALA A 103 -4.59 13.45 13.81
CA ALA A 103 -3.89 13.52 12.54
C ALA A 103 -2.63 14.36 12.68
N ASP A 104 -2.72 15.59 13.21
CA ASP A 104 -1.58 16.49 13.37
C ASP A 104 -0.46 15.88 14.23
N ALA A 105 -0.81 15.27 15.37
CA ALA A 105 0.19 14.58 16.19
C ALA A 105 0.85 13.41 15.45
N PHE A 106 0.08 12.65 14.68
CA PHE A 106 0.60 11.54 13.88
C PHE A 106 1.46 12.01 12.70
N GLU A 107 1.14 13.15 12.08
CA GLU A 107 1.93 13.75 11.00
C GLU A 107 3.36 14.08 11.45
N GLU A 108 3.53 14.47 12.72
CA GLU A 108 4.85 14.74 13.32
C GLU A 108 5.64 13.46 13.61
N VAL A 109 4.96 12.41 14.08
CA VAL A 109 5.57 11.07 14.15
C VAL A 109 6.04 10.64 12.77
N GLY A 110 5.24 10.91 11.74
CA GLY A 110 5.57 10.56 10.36
C GLY A 110 6.77 11.32 9.79
N ASN A 111 6.94 12.60 10.13
CA ASN A 111 8.12 13.38 9.73
C ASN A 111 9.42 12.72 10.23
N ILE A 112 9.46 12.33 11.50
CA ILE A 112 10.63 11.68 12.10
C ILE A 112 10.85 10.29 11.50
N LEU A 113 9.79 9.52 11.34
CA LEU A 113 9.87 8.16 10.81
C LEU A 113 10.43 8.15 9.38
N VAL A 114 9.86 8.95 8.48
CA VAL A 114 10.33 9.03 7.09
C VAL A 114 11.77 9.55 7.03
N GLY A 115 12.15 10.48 7.91
CA GLY A 115 13.54 10.94 8.02
C GLY A 115 14.52 9.82 8.39
N LYS A 116 14.12 8.88 9.25
CA LYS A 116 14.97 7.72 9.59
C LYS A 116 14.97 6.63 8.54
N VAL A 117 13.86 6.46 7.82
CA VAL A 117 13.83 5.61 6.64
C VAL A 117 14.81 6.14 5.58
N ASP A 118 14.84 7.46 5.34
CA ASP A 118 15.80 8.11 4.45
C ASP A 118 17.26 7.80 4.82
N GLU A 119 17.62 8.01 6.10
CA GLU A 119 18.96 7.73 6.61
C GLU A 119 19.35 6.26 6.42
N ALA A 120 18.45 5.32 6.74
CA ALA A 120 18.69 3.90 6.58
C ALA A 120 18.91 3.53 5.10
N ILE A 121 18.10 4.08 4.19
CA ILE A 121 18.23 3.85 2.74
C ILE A 121 19.60 4.36 2.25
N ARG A 122 19.96 5.60 2.57
CA ARG A 122 21.22 6.21 2.10
C ARG A 122 22.44 5.43 2.56
N ASP A 123 22.47 5.04 3.84
CA ASP A 123 23.62 4.35 4.43
C ASP A 123 23.79 2.92 3.91
N ASN A 124 22.68 2.20 3.70
CA ASN A 124 22.73 0.81 3.26
C ASN A 124 22.88 0.65 1.74
N LEU A 125 22.32 1.58 0.95
CA LEU A 125 22.43 1.54 -0.50
C LEU A 125 23.70 2.23 -1.01
N GLY A 126 24.36 3.03 -0.17
CA GLY A 126 25.64 3.68 -0.51
C GLY A 126 25.51 4.73 -1.62
N GLU A 127 24.29 5.18 -1.90
CA GLU A 127 24.00 6.17 -2.92
C GLU A 127 23.66 7.50 -2.27
N GLU A 128 24.67 8.38 -2.17
CA GLU A 128 24.54 9.73 -1.58
C GLU A 128 23.47 10.62 -2.24
N LYS A 129 22.87 10.17 -3.36
CA LYS A 129 21.88 10.91 -4.13
C LYS A 129 20.45 10.48 -3.89
N ILE A 130 20.20 9.40 -3.14
CA ILE A 130 18.83 9.03 -2.79
C ILE A 130 18.36 9.96 -1.68
N HIS A 131 17.22 10.60 -1.89
CA HIS A 131 16.58 11.42 -0.87
C HIS A 131 15.10 11.07 -0.78
N THR A 132 14.65 10.79 0.44
CA THR A 132 13.26 10.57 0.77
C THR A 132 12.72 11.79 1.50
N LYS A 133 11.61 12.33 0.99
CA LYS A 133 10.86 13.40 1.63
C LYS A 133 9.47 12.90 1.97
N LYS A 134 9.01 13.14 3.19
CA LYS A 134 7.63 12.84 3.59
C LYS A 134 6.65 13.53 2.63
N GLY A 135 5.70 12.75 2.12
CA GLY A 135 4.54 13.20 1.36
C GLY A 135 3.28 13.29 2.23
N ASP A 136 2.14 13.06 1.60
CA ASP A 136 0.84 13.06 2.28
C ASP A 136 0.58 11.73 3.01
N THR A 137 -0.26 11.77 4.03
CA THR A 137 -0.75 10.55 4.69
C THR A 137 -2.04 10.09 4.01
N LEU A 138 -2.01 8.86 3.51
CA LEU A 138 -3.21 8.21 2.96
C LEU A 138 -3.99 7.58 4.09
N THR A 139 -5.30 7.82 4.13
CA THR A 139 -6.19 7.19 5.11
C THR A 139 -7.43 6.64 4.43
N GLY A 140 -8.01 5.60 5.03
CA GLY A 140 -9.23 4.96 4.54
C GLY A 140 -9.35 3.52 5.00
N THR A 141 -10.28 2.81 4.39
CA THR A 141 -10.38 1.35 4.56
C THR A 141 -9.18 0.65 3.90
N PRO A 142 -8.84 -0.59 4.31
CA PRO A 142 -7.76 -1.37 3.69
C PRO A 142 -7.81 -1.40 2.16
N GLY A 143 -8.99 -1.70 1.57
CA GLY A 143 -9.15 -1.79 0.13
C GLY A 143 -8.97 -0.44 -0.60
N GLU A 144 -9.45 0.66 -0.01
CA GLU A 144 -9.26 2.01 -0.58
C GLU A 144 -7.78 2.42 -0.58
N VAL A 145 -7.08 2.15 0.52
CA VAL A 145 -5.66 2.48 0.66
C VAL A 145 -4.82 1.58 -0.23
N TYR A 146 -5.11 0.28 -0.30
CA TYR A 146 -4.47 -0.67 -1.20
C TYR A 146 -4.57 -0.21 -2.66
N ALA A 147 -5.78 0.08 -3.15
CA ALA A 147 -6.00 0.54 -4.51
C ALA A 147 -5.12 1.76 -4.85
N ARG A 148 -5.11 2.78 -3.99
CA ARG A 148 -4.30 4.00 -4.19
C ARG A 148 -2.80 3.75 -4.19
N ILE A 149 -2.30 2.81 -3.37
CA ILE A 149 -0.88 2.46 -3.35
C ILE A 149 -0.51 1.74 -4.65
N THR A 150 -1.34 0.77 -5.07
CA THR A 150 -1.09 -0.04 -6.27
C THR A 150 -1.26 0.71 -7.59
N GLU A 151 -1.94 1.87 -7.61
CA GLU A 151 -1.88 2.80 -8.75
C GLU A 151 -0.44 3.24 -9.05
N GLY A 152 0.43 3.24 -8.04
CA GLY A 152 1.86 3.54 -8.15
C GLY A 152 2.75 2.35 -8.53
N GLY A 153 2.17 1.15 -8.73
CA GLY A 153 2.90 -0.07 -9.09
C GLY A 153 2.97 -1.11 -7.97
N ASP A 154 3.83 -2.10 -8.17
CA ASP A 154 4.08 -3.18 -7.20
C ASP A 154 4.93 -2.69 -6.03
N TYR A 155 4.83 -3.37 -4.88
CA TYR A 155 5.61 -3.06 -3.68
C TYR A 155 6.10 -4.32 -2.98
N TYR A 156 7.26 -4.21 -2.31
CA TYR A 156 7.67 -5.15 -1.28
C TYR A 156 7.07 -4.74 0.05
N CYS A 157 6.47 -5.69 0.77
CA CYS A 157 5.98 -5.49 2.12
C CYS A 157 6.93 -6.10 3.13
N LEU A 158 7.53 -5.27 3.98
CA LEU A 158 8.16 -5.73 5.23
C LEU A 158 7.12 -5.65 6.34
N GLU A 159 6.78 -6.80 6.89
CA GLU A 159 5.99 -6.88 8.10
C GLU A 159 6.84 -6.59 9.33
N ALA A 160 6.28 -5.81 10.24
CA ALA A 160 6.85 -5.62 11.57
C ALA A 160 5.73 -5.55 12.61
N THR A 161 6.12 -5.75 13.87
CA THR A 161 5.26 -5.50 15.03
C THR A 161 5.95 -4.48 15.92
N VAL A 162 5.26 -3.39 16.25
CA VAL A 162 5.77 -2.39 17.18
C VAL A 162 5.58 -2.88 18.62
N GLU A 163 6.61 -2.68 19.44
CA GLU A 163 6.59 -2.87 20.88
C GLU A 163 6.86 -1.55 21.58
N ILE A 164 6.05 -1.23 22.59
CA ILE A 164 6.16 -0.03 23.40
C ILE A 164 6.30 -0.47 24.87
N GLU A 165 7.34 -0.02 25.56
CA GLU A 165 7.68 -0.44 26.93
C GLU A 165 7.77 -1.98 27.08
N GLY A 166 8.28 -2.64 26.03
CA GLY A 166 8.39 -4.11 25.96
C GLY A 166 7.05 -4.84 25.82
N GLN A 167 5.95 -4.14 25.60
CA GLN A 167 4.64 -4.71 25.31
C GLN A 167 4.36 -4.67 23.82
N GLU A 168 3.94 -5.80 23.27
CA GLU A 168 3.52 -5.88 21.88
C GLU A 168 2.27 -5.01 21.65
N SER A 169 2.40 -3.97 20.81
CA SER A 169 1.37 -2.94 20.61
C SER A 169 0.62 -3.16 19.29
N GLY A 170 1.28 -3.72 18.27
CA GLY A 170 0.61 -4.31 17.11
C GLY A 170 1.34 -4.14 15.78
N PRO A 171 0.73 -4.53 14.65
CA PRO A 171 1.38 -4.57 13.35
C PRO A 171 1.66 -3.18 12.76
N VAL A 172 2.74 -3.15 11.97
CA VAL A 172 3.20 -2.06 11.09
C VAL A 172 3.64 -2.69 9.76
N ARG A 173 3.46 -1.99 8.64
CA ARG A 173 3.95 -2.43 7.32
C ARG A 173 4.84 -1.37 6.73
N PHE A 174 6.01 -1.76 6.23
CA PHE A 174 6.88 -0.88 5.44
C PHE A 174 6.81 -1.35 3.99
N LEU A 175 6.40 -0.46 3.10
CA LEU A 175 6.25 -0.75 1.68
C LEU A 175 7.36 -0.06 0.90
N PHE A 176 8.11 -0.83 0.12
CA PHE A 176 9.23 -0.32 -0.67
C PHE A 176 8.99 -0.58 -2.15
N HIS A 177 9.14 0.48 -2.96
CA HIS A 177 9.07 0.37 -4.41
C HIS A 177 10.20 -0.55 -4.93
N PRO A 178 9.93 -1.49 -5.85
CA PRO A 178 10.88 -2.54 -6.23
C PRO A 178 12.27 -2.08 -6.69
N PRO A 179 12.43 -1.02 -7.52
CA PRO A 179 13.73 -0.47 -7.88
C PRO A 179 14.63 -0.15 -6.68
N LEU A 180 14.07 0.34 -5.57
CA LEU A 180 14.82 0.64 -4.34
C LEU A 180 15.45 -0.62 -3.74
N VAL A 181 14.71 -1.73 -3.76
CA VAL A 181 15.11 -3.00 -3.15
C VAL A 181 16.00 -3.81 -4.10
N GLU A 182 15.63 -3.88 -5.37
CA GLU A 182 16.29 -4.73 -6.36
C GLU A 182 17.66 -4.21 -6.78
N GLU A 183 17.76 -2.91 -7.04
CA GLU A 183 19.02 -2.30 -7.45
C GLU A 183 19.95 -2.05 -6.26
N GLY A 184 19.37 -1.83 -5.09
CA GLY A 184 20.08 -1.63 -3.84
C GLY A 184 20.69 -2.91 -3.25
N PHE A 185 19.96 -4.03 -3.28
CA PHE A 185 20.37 -5.27 -2.61
C PHE A 185 20.85 -6.39 -3.54
N LYS A 186 20.92 -6.14 -4.86
CA LYS A 186 21.44 -7.01 -5.95
C LYS A 186 21.89 -8.42 -5.50
N ALA A 187 21.16 -9.43 -5.96
CA ALA A 187 21.35 -10.87 -5.70
C ALA A 187 20.86 -11.39 -4.34
N ASP A 188 19.87 -10.74 -3.73
CA ASP A 188 19.20 -11.29 -2.56
C ASP A 188 18.23 -12.43 -2.95
N PRO A 189 18.33 -13.63 -2.34
CA PRO A 189 17.43 -14.74 -2.61
C PRO A 189 15.96 -14.43 -2.32
N GLU A 190 15.66 -13.58 -1.34
CA GLU A 190 14.28 -13.20 -0.98
C GLU A 190 13.64 -12.35 -2.09
N VAL A 191 14.41 -11.39 -2.64
CA VAL A 191 14.03 -10.58 -3.81
C VAL A 191 13.83 -11.44 -5.06
N THR A 192 14.69 -12.45 -5.24
CA THR A 192 14.62 -13.37 -6.39
C THR A 192 13.41 -14.30 -6.31
N ALA A 193 13.09 -14.79 -5.11
CA ALA A 193 11.92 -15.64 -4.86
C ALA A 193 10.61 -14.89 -5.14
N TRP A 194 10.54 -13.62 -4.74
CA TRP A 194 9.43 -12.74 -5.09
C TRP A 194 9.29 -12.55 -6.60
N ARG A 195 10.37 -12.21 -7.32
CA ARG A 195 10.30 -12.02 -8.79
C ARG A 195 9.70 -13.23 -9.50
N LEU A 196 10.03 -14.42 -9.03
CA LEU A 196 9.50 -15.67 -9.57
C LEU A 196 8.03 -15.87 -9.22
N ALA A 197 7.58 -15.50 -8.01
CA ALA A 197 6.18 -15.57 -7.63
C ALA A 197 5.33 -14.57 -8.44
N THR A 198 5.73 -13.30 -8.50
CA THR A 198 5.00 -12.25 -9.22
C THR A 198 4.97 -12.48 -10.73
N ALA A 199 6.06 -12.97 -11.33
CA ALA A 199 6.06 -13.32 -12.76
C ALA A 199 5.08 -14.47 -13.07
N VAL A 200 4.96 -15.45 -12.18
CA VAL A 200 4.00 -16.57 -12.33
C VAL A 200 2.56 -16.09 -12.19
N GLU A 201 2.28 -15.17 -11.27
CA GLU A 201 0.94 -14.59 -11.10
C GLU A 201 0.54 -13.73 -12.30
N GLN A 202 1.45 -12.90 -12.83
CA GLN A 202 1.18 -12.11 -14.04
C GLN A 202 1.02 -12.97 -15.31
N GLU A 203 1.79 -14.07 -15.45
CA GLU A 203 1.58 -15.03 -16.54
C GLU A 203 0.25 -15.79 -16.40
N ALA A 204 -0.21 -16.05 -15.16
CA ALA A 204 -1.49 -16.69 -14.91
C ALA A 204 -2.68 -15.75 -15.20
N GLU A 205 -2.64 -14.49 -14.76
CA GLU A 205 -3.66 -13.48 -15.08
C GLU A 205 -3.70 -13.16 -16.59
N ALA A 206 -2.54 -13.08 -17.25
CA ALA A 206 -2.47 -12.88 -18.70
C ALA A 206 -3.07 -14.06 -19.48
N ALA A 207 -2.85 -15.30 -19.00
CA ALA A 207 -3.45 -16.49 -19.60
C ALA A 207 -4.96 -16.58 -19.35
N GLU A 208 -5.47 -16.17 -18.19
CA GLU A 208 -6.92 -16.13 -17.91
C GLU A 208 -7.63 -15.00 -18.69
N GLY A 209 -6.99 -13.84 -18.87
CA GLY A 209 -7.50 -12.74 -19.69
C GLY A 209 -7.60 -13.11 -21.18
N GLU A 210 -6.67 -13.91 -21.71
CA GLU A 210 -6.70 -14.37 -23.10
C GLU A 210 -7.78 -15.43 -23.35
N VAL A 211 -8.13 -16.25 -22.35
CA VAL A 211 -9.22 -17.24 -22.45
C VAL A 211 -10.60 -16.58 -22.35
N ALA A 212 -10.76 -15.54 -21.53
CA ALA A 212 -12.01 -14.78 -21.43
C ALA A 212 -12.31 -13.99 -22.73
N ALA A 213 -11.31 -13.35 -23.32
CA ALA A 213 -11.46 -12.61 -24.58
C ALA A 213 -11.76 -13.50 -25.80
N ALA A 214 -11.36 -14.78 -25.77
CA ALA A 214 -11.66 -15.75 -26.82
C ALA A 214 -13.10 -16.30 -26.77
N THR A 215 -13.80 -16.20 -25.63
CA THR A 215 -15.16 -16.73 -25.46
C THR A 215 -16.29 -15.76 -25.82
N GLU A 216 -16.05 -14.45 -25.84
CA GLU A 216 -17.08 -13.44 -26.21
C GLU A 216 -17.14 -13.11 -27.71
N GLY A 217 -16.28 -13.70 -28.54
CA GLY A 217 -16.19 -13.39 -29.98
C GLY A 217 -16.99 -14.30 -30.94
N THR A 218 -17.69 -15.34 -30.45
CA THR A 218 -18.32 -16.36 -31.32
C THR A 218 -19.77 -16.64 -30.96
N GLU A 219 -20.62 -15.62 -30.83
CA GLU A 219 -22.09 -15.85 -30.83
C GLU A 219 -22.89 -14.66 -31.40
N GLU A 220 -22.48 -14.09 -32.55
CA GLU A 220 -23.39 -13.21 -33.30
C GLU A 220 -23.11 -13.25 -34.82
N ALA A 221 -23.30 -14.41 -35.46
CA ALA A 221 -23.31 -14.50 -36.93
C ALA A 221 -23.97 -15.77 -37.47
N ALA A 222 -25.23 -16.06 -37.13
CA ALA A 222 -26.08 -16.93 -37.96
C ALA A 222 -27.55 -16.82 -37.57
N GLU A 223 -28.33 -15.99 -38.27
CA GLU A 223 -29.55 -16.45 -38.96
C GLU A 223 -30.17 -15.30 -39.76
N GLY A 224 -29.88 -15.29 -41.06
CA GLY A 224 -30.57 -14.48 -42.04
C GLY A 224 -31.40 -15.35 -42.98
N GLY A 225 -32.70 -15.05 -43.07
CA GLY A 225 -33.48 -15.12 -44.32
C GLY A 225 -34.51 -16.25 -44.43
N VAL A 226 -35.78 -15.88 -44.65
CA VAL A 226 -36.41 -15.69 -45.99
C VAL A 226 -37.94 -15.86 -45.86
N ALA A 227 -38.74 -14.85 -46.23
CA ALA A 227 -40.03 -15.08 -46.90
C ALA A 227 -40.52 -13.83 -47.67
N ARG A 228 -41.05 -14.11 -48.85
CA ARG A 228 -41.26 -13.26 -50.04
C ARG A 228 -42.68 -12.68 -50.10
N ALA A 229 -42.77 -11.45 -50.61
CA ALA A 229 -43.71 -10.89 -51.61
C ALA A 229 -45.23 -11.24 -51.60
N ALA A 230 -46.10 -10.22 -51.71
CA ALA A 230 -46.77 -9.84 -52.98
C ALA A 230 -47.90 -8.79 -52.81
N ALA A 231 -47.96 -7.84 -53.76
CA ALA A 231 -49.13 -7.17 -54.38
C ALA A 231 -50.15 -6.40 -53.49
N GLY A 232 -50.72 -5.26 -53.87
CA GLY A 232 -50.71 -4.47 -55.11
C GLY A 232 -51.85 -3.43 -55.09
N GLY A 233 -51.75 -2.38 -55.93
CA GLY A 233 -52.83 -1.47 -56.39
C GLY A 233 -53.49 -0.57 -55.32
N ALA A 234 -54.14 0.55 -55.60
CA ALA A 234 -54.34 1.43 -56.77
C ALA A 234 -55.22 2.61 -56.25
N GLU A 235 -55.06 3.82 -56.81
CA GLU A 235 -56.13 4.85 -57.03
C GLU A 235 -56.85 5.45 -55.78
N ALA A 236 -57.42 6.66 -55.73
CA ALA A 236 -57.59 7.81 -56.62
C ALA A 236 -58.11 9.03 -55.78
N GLU A 237 -58.05 10.21 -56.40
CA GLU A 237 -59.00 11.34 -56.39
C GLU A 237 -59.46 12.09 -55.10
N GLU A 238 -59.18 13.39 -55.15
CA GLU A 238 -60.09 14.55 -55.07
C GLU A 238 -61.47 14.48 -54.38
N SER A 239 -61.77 15.61 -53.72
CA SER A 239 -63.06 16.33 -53.72
C SER A 239 -63.90 16.35 -52.43
N GLU A 240 -63.96 17.57 -51.88
CA GLU A 240 -65.08 18.32 -51.27
C GLU A 240 -66.19 17.64 -50.44
N GLY A 241 -66.52 18.31 -49.32
CA GLY A 241 -67.92 18.55 -48.95
C GLY A 241 -68.26 18.32 -47.48
N GLY A 242 -68.52 19.42 -46.75
CA GLY A 242 -69.13 19.40 -45.42
C GLY A 242 -68.82 20.63 -44.58
#